data_AF-A0A949EL78-F1
#
_entry.id   AF-A0A949EL78-F1
#
_cell.length_a   1.000
_cell.length_b   1.000
_cell.length_c   1.000
_cell.angle_alpha   90.00
_cell.angle_beta   90.00
_cell.angle_gamma   90.00
#
_symmetry.space_group_name_H-M   'P 1'
#
loop_
_entity.id
_entity.type
_entity.pdbx_description
1 polymer ?
#
loop_
_entity_poly.entity_id
_entity_poly.type
_entity_poly.pdbx_seq_one_letter_code
_entity_poly.pdbx_strand_id
1 'polypeptide(L)' 'MRILLDQEIPIKPSTIYKWAHYHYMPCVKIGNRIRFKEQKVEEWLKKRERKGRNAYKMSP' A
#
# COMPACT_ATOMS: atom_id res chain seq x y z
N MET A 1 5.22 3.72 18.95
CA MET A 1 5.21 2.51 18.11
C MET A 1 5.52 2.95 16.68
N ARG A 2 6.78 2.91 16.25
CA ARG A 2 7.21 3.30 14.91
C ARG A 2 6.70 2.27 13.91
N ILE A 3 5.90 2.69 12.95
CA ILE A 3 5.39 1.82 11.89
C ILE A 3 6.54 1.65 10.90
N LEU A 4 7.07 0.43 10.76
CA LEU A 4 8.22 0.13 9.90
C LEU A 4 7.99 0.43 8.40
N LEU A 5 6.75 0.72 8.00
CA LEU A 5 6.39 1.14 6.64
C LEU A 5 6.74 2.59 6.30
N ASP A 6 6.92 3.47 7.29
CA ASP A 6 7.16 4.90 7.08
C ASP A 6 8.48 5.19 6.35
N GLN A 7 9.45 4.28 6.48
CA GLN A 7 10.78 4.41 5.85
C GLN A 7 10.81 3.89 4.40
N GLU A 8 9.91 2.98 4.02
CA GLU A 8 9.96 2.32 2.71
C GLU A 8 8.90 2.82 1.74
N ILE A 9 7.81 3.41 2.26
CA ILE A 9 6.75 3.97 1.43
C ILE A 9 6.29 5.29 2.05
N PRO A 10 6.39 6.44 1.33
CA PRO A 10 5.96 7.74 1.84
C PRO A 10 4.43 7.83 1.89
N ILE A 11 3.82 7.10 2.82
CA ILE A 11 2.37 7.06 3.07
C ILE A 11 2.14 7.52 4.49
N LYS A 12 1.25 8.51 4.65
CA LYS A 12 0.81 8.96 5.98
C LYS A 12 0.28 7.77 6.79
N PRO A 13 0.67 7.62 8.07
CA PRO A 13 0.15 6.57 8.95
C PRO A 13 -1.38 6.47 8.96
N SER A 14 -2.07 7.62 8.94
CA SER A 14 -3.54 7.69 8.88
C SER A 14 -4.15 7.01 7.64
N THR A 15 -3.46 7.08 6.50
CA THR A 15 -3.86 6.38 5.27
C THR A 15 -3.70 4.88 5.42
N ILE A 16 -2.61 4.43 6.05
CA ILE A 16 -2.38 3.01 6.37
C ILE A 16 -3.50 2.49 7.29
N TYR A 17 -3.85 3.22 8.35
CA TYR A 17 -4.96 2.83 9.23
C TYR A 17 -6.29 2.78 8.50
N LYS A 18 -6.59 3.75 7.63
CA LYS A 18 -7.80 3.71 6.79
C LYS A 18 -7.81 2.48 5.89
N TRP A 19 -6.73 2.19 5.17
CA TRP A 19 -6.67 1.03 4.29
C TRP A 19 -6.81 -0.29 5.05
N ALA A 20 -6.26 -0.39 6.26
CA ALA A 20 -6.46 -1.55 7.12
C ALA A 20 -7.92 -1.68 7.56
N HIS A 21 -8.54 -0.58 8.00
CA HIS A 21 -9.93 -0.56 8.44
C HIS A 21 -10.91 -0.96 7.33
N TYR A 22 -10.66 -0.50 6.10
CA TYR A 22 -11.48 -0.83 4.93
C TYR A 22 -11.07 -2.15 4.23
N HIS A 23 -10.22 -2.97 4.86
CA HIS A 23 -9.71 -4.22 4.27
C HIS A 23 -9.11 -4.05 2.86
N TYR A 24 -8.58 -2.85 2.59
CA TYR A 24 -8.11 -2.45 1.27
C TYR A 24 -6.70 -2.96 0.97
N MET A 25 -5.92 -3.26 2.00
CA MET A 25 -4.58 -3.85 1.90
C MET A 25 -4.48 -5.13 2.74
N PRO A 26 -3.58 -6.06 2.39
CA PRO A 26 -3.36 -7.28 3.16
C PRO A 26 -2.74 -6.95 4.52
N CYS A 27 -3.51 -7.10 5.58
CA CYS A 27 -3.07 -6.86 6.94
C CYS A 27 -3.79 -7.75 7.95
N VAL A 28 -3.17 -7.96 9.10
CA VAL A 28 -3.76 -8.66 10.23
C VAL A 28 -3.90 -7.67 11.38
N LYS A 29 -5.14 -7.44 11.82
CA LYS A 29 -5.43 -6.59 12.97
C LYS A 29 -5.37 -7.44 14.25
N ILE A 30 -4.53 -7.04 15.19
CA ILE A 30 -4.38 -7.68 16.51
C ILE A 30 -4.60 -6.58 17.56
N GLY A 31 -5.81 -6.49 18.09
CA GLY A 31 -6.23 -5.39 18.97
C GLY A 31 -6.11 -4.03 18.26
N ASN A 32 -5.35 -3.11 18.86
CA ASN A 32 -5.08 -1.77 18.31
C ASN A 32 -3.84 -1.72 17.40
N ARG A 33 -3.22 -2.87 17.11
CA ARG A 33 -2.01 -2.97 16.29
C ARG A 33 -2.35 -3.62 14.96
N ILE A 34 -1.71 -3.15 13.90
CA ILE A 34 -1.81 -3.75 12.58
C ILE A 34 -0.45 -4.37 12.26
N ARG A 35 -0.48 -5.63 11.84
CA ARG A 35 0.69 -6.33 11.30
C ARG A 35 0.54 -6.53 9.81
N PHE A 36 1.68 -6.52 9.14
CA PHE A 36 1.81 -6.73 7.71
C PHE A 36 2.81 -7.85 7.48
N LYS A 37 2.62 -8.58 6.39
CA LYS A 37 3.66 -9.43 5.84
C LYS A 37 4.19 -8.70 4.61
N GLU A 38 5.45 -8.30 4.65
CA GLU A 38 6.10 -7.50 3.61
C GLU A 38 5.85 -8.04 2.21
N GLN A 39 6.11 -9.34 2.00
CA GLN A 39 5.83 -10.04 0.73
C GLN A 39 4.40 -9.83 0.23
N LYS A 40 3.39 -9.87 1.12
CA LYS A 40 1.99 -9.69 0.72
C LYS A 40 1.66 -8.25 0.34
N VAL A 41 2.25 -7.29 1.05
CA VAL A 41 2.10 -5.87 0.73
C VAL A 41 2.76 -5.56 -0.61
N GLU A 42 3.96 -6.10 -0.85
CA GLU A 42 4.66 -5.94 -2.13
C GLU A 42 3.87 -6.56 -3.29
N GLU A 43 3.40 -7.80 -3.16
CA GLU A 43 2.52 -8.44 -4.15
C GLU A 43 1.26 -7.61 -4.43
N TRP A 44 0.68 -7.02 -3.39
CA TRP A 44 -0.52 -6.17 -3.50
C TRP A 44 -0.23 -4.85 -4.19
N LEU A 45 0.92 -4.22 -3.91
CA LEU A 45 1.38 -3.01 -4.61
C LEU A 45 1.60 -3.30 -6.10
N LYS A 46 2.31 -4.39 -6.43
CA LYS A 46 2.53 -4.83 -7.81
C LYS A 46 1.23 -5.01 -8.59
N LYS A 47 0.20 -5.61 -7.97
CA LYS A 47 -1.14 -5.76 -8.59
C LYS A 47 -1.86 -4.44 -8.83
N ARG A 48 -1.53 -3.41 -8.06
CA ARG A 48 -2.15 -2.08 -8.11
C ARG A 48 -1.33 -1.05 -8.85
N GLU A 49 -0.12 -1.43 -9.28
CA GLU A 49 0.67 -0.68 -10.22
C GLU A 49 -0.12 -0.60 -11.53
N ARG A 50 -0.91 0.46 -11.63
CA ARG A 50 -1.60 0.80 -12.85
C ARG A 50 -0.50 1.30 -13.79
N LYS A 51 -0.30 0.63 -14.93
CA LYS A 51 0.48 1.20 -16.04
C LYS A 51 0.00 2.64 -16.18
N GLY A 52 0.91 3.60 -16.00
CA GLY A 52 0.58 5.02 -16.13
C GLY A 52 -0.26 5.22 -17.39
N ARG A 53 -1.13 6.24 -17.41
CA ARG A 53 -1.83 6.61 -18.66
C ARG A 53 -0.77 6.56 -19.77
N ASN A 54 -0.99 5.72 -20.80
CA ASN A 54 -0.20 5.76 -22.02
C ASN A 54 -0.34 7.20 -22.53
N ALA A 55 0.58 8.06 -22.11
CA ALA A 55 0.63 9.45 -22.48
C ALA A 55 1.10 9.40 -23.92
N TYR A 56 0.11 9.42 -24.81
CA TYR A 56 0.23 9.71 -26.23
C TYR A 56 1.24 8.81 -26.95
N LYS A 57 0.69 7.83 -27.69
CA LYS A 57 1.20 7.61 -29.04
C LYS A 57 1.22 8.99 -29.71
N MET A 58 2.38 9.65 -29.67
CA MET A 58 2.67 10.76 -30.55
C MET A 58 2.75 10.09 -31.93
N SER A 59 1.61 10.08 -32.63
CA SER A 59 1.58 9.73 -34.04
C SER A 59 2.55 10.65 -34.80
N PRO A 60 3.22 10.13 -35.83
CA PRO A 60 4.36 10.75 -36.51
C PRO A 60 4.07 12.14 -37.08
#